data_AF-W0M3G1-F1
#
_entry.id   AF-W0M3G1-F1
#
_cell.length_a   1.000
_cell.length_b   1.000
_cell.length_c   1.000
_cell.angle_alpha   90.00
_cell.angle_beta   90.00
_cell.angle_gamma   90.00
#
_symmetry.space_group_name_H-M   'P 1'
#
loop_
_entity.id
_entity.type
_entity.pdbx_description
1 polymer ?
#
loop_
_entity_poly.entity_id
_entity_poly.type
_entity_poly.pdbx_seq_one_letter_code
_entity_poly.pdbx_strand_id
1 'polypeptide(L)' 'LVAILFLLFDLEIALLLPLPWAIQLQAPTTTLTWASILILLLTLGLVYEWAQGGLEWAE' A
#
# COMPACT_ATOMS: atom_id res chain seq x y z
N LEU A 1 -11.41 14.13 3.14
CA LEU A 1 -10.60 13.31 2.21
C LEU A 1 -9.76 12.28 2.96
N VAL A 2 -9.03 12.71 4.00
CA VAL A 2 -8.16 11.88 4.84
C VAL A 2 -8.79 10.56 5.32
N ALA A 3 -10.08 10.54 5.70
CA ALA A 3 -10.75 9.31 6.14
C ALA A 3 -10.91 8.24 5.02
N ILE A 4 -11.17 8.66 3.78
CA ILE A 4 -11.27 7.74 2.63
C ILE A 4 -9.89 7.21 2.27
N LEU A 5 -8.89 8.10 2.27
CA LEU A 5 -7.49 7.75 2.07
C LEU A 5 -7.00 6.74 3.12
N PHE A 6 -7.30 6.98 4.39
CA PHE A 6 -6.98 6.08 5.50
C PHE A 6 -7.61 4.70 5.30
N LEU A 7 -8.89 4.64 4.91
CA LEU A 7 -9.60 3.38 4.69
C LEU A 7 -9.02 2.60 3.49
N LEU A 8 -8.59 3.31 2.43
CA LEU A 8 -7.97 2.72 1.26
C LEU A 8 -6.56 2.19 1.57
N PHE A 9 -5.75 2.93 2.32
CA PHE A 9 -4.45 2.47 2.80
C PHE A 9 -4.55 1.28 3.76
N ASP A 10 -5.53 1.28 4.67
CA ASP A 10 -5.76 0.17 5.59
C ASP A 10 -6.14 -1.12 4.85
N LEU A 11 -6.94 -1.00 3.79
CA LEU A 11 -7.28 -2.12 2.91
C LEU A 11 -6.04 -2.65 2.14
N GLU A 12 -5.20 -1.77 1.59
CA GLU A 12 -3.98 -2.16 0.89
C GLU A 12 -2.97 -2.83 1.82
N ILE A 13 -2.84 -2.36 3.07
CA ILE A 13 -2.00 -2.99 4.09
C ILE A 13 -2.59 -4.36 4.51
N ALA A 14 -3.91 -4.48 4.61
CA ALA A 14 -4.56 -5.76 4.87
C ALA A 14 -4.25 -6.81 3.79
N LEU A 15 -4.10 -6.39 2.52
CA LEU A 15 -3.67 -7.25 1.42
C LEU A 15 -2.19 -7.66 1.50
N LEU A 16 -1.34 -6.88 2.18
CA LEU A 16 0.08 -7.21 2.43
C LEU A 16 0.30 -8.08 3.68
N LEU A 17 -0.66 -8.11 4.60
CA LEU A 17 -0.61 -8.91 5.83
C LEU A 17 -0.30 -10.40 5.63
N PRO A 18 -0.81 -11.09 4.58
CA PRO A 18 -0.51 -12.51 4.37
C PRO A 18 0.87 -12.80 3.75
N LEU A 19 1.70 -11.78 3.46
CA LEU A 19 3.01 -11.97 2.83
C LEU A 19 3.97 -12.91 3.57
N PRO A 20 4.07 -12.92 4.91
CA PRO A 20 4.95 -13.85 5.62
C PRO A 20 4.63 -15.32 5.33
N TRP A 21 3.35 -15.65 5.14
CA TRP A 21 2.92 -17.00 4.74
C TRP A 21 3.16 -17.24 3.24
N ALA A 22 2.97 -16.22 2.41
CA ALA A 22 3.14 -16.32 0.96
C ALA A 22 4.61 -16.57 0.53
N ILE A 23 5.59 -16.23 1.37
CA ILE A 23 7.02 -16.55 1.15
C ILE A 23 7.30 -18.06 1.24
N GLN A 24 6.46 -18.83 1.92
CA GLN A 24 6.62 -20.29 2.05
C GLN A 24 6.09 -21.08 0.84
N LEU A 25 5.49 -20.41 -0.14
CA LEU A 25 4.97 -21.05 -1.35
C LEU A 25 6.09 -21.47 -2.29
N GLN A 26 5.78 -22.38 -3.22
CA GLN A 26 6.72 -22.94 -4.19
C GLN A 26 7.37 -21.90 -5.12
N ALA A 27 6.75 -20.72 -5.27
CA ALA A 27 7.23 -19.63 -6.12
C ALA A 27 7.32 -18.30 -5.34
N PRO A 28 8.32 -18.13 -4.47
CA PRO A 28 8.46 -16.91 -3.65
C PRO A 28 8.83 -15.67 -4.50
N THR A 29 9.48 -15.85 -5.65
CA THR A 29 9.89 -14.77 -6.55
C THR A 29 8.69 -14.07 -7.21
N THR A 30 7.67 -14.84 -7.62
CA THR A 30 6.43 -14.27 -8.17
C THR A 30 5.65 -13.53 -7.10
N THR A 31 5.56 -14.07 -5.89
CA THR A 31 4.94 -13.40 -4.74
C THR A 31 5.64 -12.09 -4.40
N LEU A 32 6.98 -12.08 -4.40
CA LEU A 32 7.76 -10.87 -4.15
C LEU A 32 7.53 -9.80 -5.23
N THR A 33 7.37 -10.20 -6.49
CA THR A 33 7.07 -9.28 -7.61
C THR A 33 5.68 -8.64 -7.44
N TRP A 34 4.68 -9.42 -7.02
CA TRP A 34 3.35 -8.88 -6.73
C TRP A 34 3.35 -7.96 -5.51
N ALA A 35 4.07 -8.34 -4.45
CA ALA A 35 4.23 -7.54 -3.25
C ALA A 35 4.90 -6.19 -3.55
N SER A 36 5.96 -6.18 -4.39
CA SER A 36 6.65 -4.95 -4.76
C SER A 36 5.78 -4.03 -5.60
N ILE A 37 4.97 -4.56 -6.52
CA ILE A 37 3.98 -3.79 -7.29
C ILE A 37 2.97 -3.11 -6.36
N LEU A 38 2.42 -3.86 -5.38
CA LEU A 38 1.47 -3.31 -4.41
C LEU A 38 2.08 -2.18 -3.57
N ILE A 39 3.29 -2.38 -3.04
CA ILE A 39 4.00 -1.34 -2.28
C ILE A 39 4.29 -0.11 -3.15
N LEU A 40 4.64 -0.31 -4.41
CA LEU A 40 4.90 0.79 -5.33
C LEU A 40 3.62 1.59 -5.62
N LEU A 41 2.49 0.92 -5.77
CA LEU A 41 1.18 1.57 -5.95
C LEU A 41 0.79 2.37 -4.69
N LEU A 42 0.96 1.77 -3.51
CA LEU A 42 0.72 2.41 -2.21
C LEU A 42 1.55 3.69 -2.06
N THR A 43 2.85 3.61 -2.34
CA THR A 43 3.76 4.76 -2.24
C THR A 43 3.45 5.85 -3.28
N LEU A 44 3.08 5.48 -4.51
CA LEU A 44 2.65 6.45 -5.53
C LEU A 44 1.35 7.16 -5.13
N GLY A 45 0.36 6.44 -4.60
CA GLY A 45 -0.89 7.01 -4.11
C GLY A 45 -0.64 8.02 -2.98
N LEU A 46 0.27 7.68 -2.05
CA LEU A 46 0.67 8.57 -0.96
C LEU A 46 1.34 9.84 -1.47
N VAL A 47 2.28 9.71 -2.42
CA VAL A 47 2.99 10.85 -3.00
C VAL A 47 2.04 11.77 -3.78
N TYR A 48 1.09 11.20 -4.53
CA TYR A 48 0.09 11.98 -5.26
C TYR A 48 -0.76 12.83 -4.30
N GLU A 49 -1.26 12.22 -3.23
CA GLU A 49 -2.09 12.90 -2.23
C GLU A 49 -1.31 13.92 -1.42
N TRP A 50 -0.02 13.64 -1.15
CA TRP A 50 0.86 14.63 -0.55
C TRP A 50 1.07 15.83 -1.48
N ALA A 51 1.30 15.61 -2.77
CA ALA A 51 1.47 16.68 -3.75
C ALA A 51 0.20 17.52 -3.95
N GLN A 52 -0.99 16.94 -3.74
CA GLN A 52 -2.28 17.64 -3.76
C GLN A 52 -2.60 18.40 -2.46
N GLY A 53 -1.69 18.42 -1.49
CA GLY A 53 -1.90 19.07 -0.19
C GLY A 53 -2.89 18.32 0.71
N GLY A 54 -3.23 17.06 0.41
CA GLY A 54 -4.16 16.26 1.21
C GLY A 54 -3.65 15.90 2.61
N LEU A 55 -2.35 16.10 2.84
CA LEU A 55 -1.65 15.92 4.12
C LEU A 55 -1.30 17.25 4.81
N GLU A 56 -1.72 18.40 4.25
CA GLU A 56 -1.66 19.65 4.99
C GLU A 56 -2.64 19.54 6.15
N TRP A 57 -2.07 19.50 7.35
CA TRP A 57 -2.83 19.49 8.59
C TRP A 57 -3.72 20.73 8.56
N ALA A 58 -5.02 20.52 8.71
CA ALA A 58 -5.96 21.62 8.83
C ALA A 58 -5.57 22.44 10.07
N GLU A 59 -4.93 23.59 9.85
CA GLU A 59 -5.13 24.74 10.72
C GLU A 59 -6.54 25.30 10.50
#